data_AF-A0A7J2MWQ4-F1
#
_entry.id   AF-A0A7J2MWQ4-F1
#
_cell.length_a   1.000
_cell.length_b   1.000
_cell.length_c   1.000
_cell.angle_alpha   90.00
_cell.angle_beta   90.00
_cell.angle_gamma   90.00
#
_symmetry.space_group_name_H-M   'P 1'
#
loop_
_entity.id
_entity.type
_entity.pdbx_description
1 polymer ?
#
loop_
_entity_poly.entity_id
_entity_poly.type
_entity_poly.pdbx_seq_one_letter_code
_entity_poly.pdbx_strand_id
1 'polypeptide(L)'
;MQYDIILKKPKLTILIFTIITFFIALQAVNVTITSDIEVYVPAGQPSVDLLNKIRQDWPVDSLMIYLEANNITSVESLKEIDSMETALNPTNDESDQVVYTASIASLVKDTNANIPVIGRDEIPDSQKYVNFLLRFIPDEIKYKLITKDYRNGVIIVTTNKDADIDALLNQKVYPIVESTNNVKAFPTGMLTLYSETIKWIMDRVY
;
A
#
# COMPACT_ATOMS: atom_id res chain seq x y z
N MET A 1 -28.22 -6.38 52.63
CA MET A 1 -27.69 -5.11 53.16
C MET A 1 -26.89 -4.28 52.14
N GLN A 2 -26.64 -4.73 50.90
CA GLN A 2 -25.84 -3.97 49.91
C GLN A 2 -26.64 -3.02 48.99
N TYR A 3 -27.96 -3.21 48.83
CA TYR A 3 -28.79 -2.38 47.91
C TYR A 3 -29.39 -1.12 48.55
N ASP A 4 -29.36 -1.01 49.89
CA ASP A 4 -29.97 0.12 50.61
C ASP A 4 -29.31 1.46 50.31
N ILE A 5 -28.00 1.46 49.99
CA ILE A 5 -27.26 2.69 49.67
C ILE A 5 -27.72 3.27 48.33
N ILE A 6 -28.01 2.39 47.35
CA ILE A 6 -28.48 2.75 46.01
C ILE A 6 -29.90 3.32 46.06
N LEU A 7 -30.77 2.73 46.90
CA LEU A 7 -32.19 3.09 47.01
C LEU A 7 -32.45 4.27 47.97
N LYS A 8 -31.58 4.52 48.96
CA LYS A 8 -31.76 5.64 49.93
C LYS A 8 -31.49 7.03 49.35
N LYS A 9 -30.67 7.15 48.30
CA LYS A 9 -30.32 8.44 47.66
C LYS A 9 -30.36 8.35 46.13
N PRO A 10 -31.55 8.14 45.52
CA PRO A 10 -31.67 7.87 44.08
C PRO A 10 -31.12 9.00 43.20
N LYS A 11 -31.30 10.27 43.61
CA LYS A 11 -30.75 11.43 42.88
C LYS A 11 -29.22 11.43 42.86
N LEU A 12 -28.57 11.02 43.96
CA LEU A 12 -27.11 10.96 44.07
C LEU A 12 -26.56 9.81 43.23
N THR A 13 -27.22 8.65 43.25
CA THR A 13 -26.85 7.49 42.42
C THR A 13 -26.90 7.85 40.93
N ILE A 14 -27.99 8.47 40.47
CA ILE A 14 -28.14 8.91 39.08
C ILE A 14 -27.04 9.92 38.72
N LEU A 15 -26.78 10.91 39.57
CA LEU A 15 -25.73 11.91 39.34
C LEU A 15 -24.35 11.26 39.14
N ILE A 16 -23.99 10.32 40.03
CA ILE A 16 -22.70 9.62 39.97
C ILE A 16 -22.59 8.80 38.69
N PHE A 17 -23.63 8.03 38.33
CA PHE A 17 -23.63 7.26 37.10
C PHE A 17 -23.57 8.16 35.87
N THR A 18 -24.28 9.27 35.85
CA THR A 18 -24.22 10.25 34.74
C THR A 18 -22.82 10.83 34.60
N ILE A 19 -22.14 11.17 35.70
CA ILE A 19 -20.76 11.68 35.67
C ILE A 19 -19.81 10.60 35.13
N ILE A 20 -19.91 9.36 35.61
CA ILE A 20 -19.07 8.24 35.14
C ILE A 20 -19.31 7.99 33.65
N THR A 21 -20.57 7.89 33.22
CA THR A 21 -20.93 7.70 31.82
C THR A 21 -20.43 8.86 30.95
N PHE A 22 -20.55 10.10 31.43
CA PHE A 22 -20.03 11.27 30.72
C PHE A 22 -18.51 11.22 30.56
N PHE A 23 -17.78 10.85 31.61
CA PHE A 23 -16.33 10.66 31.54
C PHE A 23 -15.91 9.54 30.59
N ILE A 24 -16.62 8.41 30.59
CA ILE A 24 -16.37 7.31 29.65
C ILE A 24 -16.68 7.77 28.21
N ALA A 25 -17.79 8.47 28.00
CA ALA A 25 -18.18 9.00 26.69
C ALA A 25 -17.17 9.99 26.14
N LEU A 26 -16.58 10.86 26.98
CA LEU A 26 -15.51 11.77 26.58
C LEU A 26 -14.25 11.03 26.08
N GLN A 27 -13.91 9.88 26.69
CA GLN A 27 -12.76 9.08 26.26
C GLN A 27 -13.06 8.16 25.08
N ALA A 28 -14.31 7.72 24.91
CA ALA A 28 -14.73 6.85 23.81
C ALA A 28 -14.56 7.51 22.43
N VAL A 29 -14.59 8.85 22.35
CA VAL A 29 -14.35 9.58 21.09
C VAL A 29 -12.91 9.39 20.58
N ASN A 30 -11.95 9.06 21.45
CA ASN A 30 -10.54 8.89 21.11
C ASN A 30 -10.15 7.45 20.75
N VAL A 31 -11.10 6.55 20.50
CA VAL A 31 -10.79 5.18 20.08
C VAL A 31 -10.27 5.22 18.63
N THR A 32 -8.99 4.93 18.46
CA THR A 32 -8.35 4.83 17.15
C THR A 32 -8.33 3.38 16.68
N ILE A 33 -8.82 3.14 15.46
CA ILE A 33 -8.72 1.85 14.77
C ILE A 33 -7.48 1.93 13.88
N THR A 34 -6.55 0.98 14.03
CA THR A 34 -5.30 0.92 13.25
C THR A 34 -5.43 -0.03 12.06
N SER A 35 -4.68 0.26 10.99
CA SER A 35 -4.54 -0.55 9.78
C SER A 35 -3.66 -1.79 9.94
N ASP A 36 -2.96 -1.92 11.08
CA ASP A 36 -2.18 -3.09 11.43
C ASP A 36 -3.09 -4.30 11.72
N ILE A 37 -3.13 -5.27 10.81
CA ILE A 37 -3.99 -6.44 10.95
C ILE A 37 -3.63 -7.28 12.19
N GLU A 38 -2.36 -7.25 12.61
CA GLU A 38 -1.85 -7.99 13.75
C GLU A 38 -2.56 -7.63 15.06
N VAL A 39 -3.10 -6.41 15.17
CA VAL A 39 -3.86 -5.96 16.33
C VAL A 39 -5.19 -6.70 16.49
N TYR A 40 -5.75 -7.25 15.41
CA TYR A 40 -6.97 -8.06 15.45
C TYR A 40 -6.68 -9.55 15.68
N VAL A 41 -5.42 -9.96 15.72
CA VAL A 41 -5.00 -11.34 15.99
C VAL A 41 -4.80 -11.54 17.51
N PRO A 42 -5.19 -12.70 18.09
CA PRO A 42 -4.96 -12.96 19.50
C PRO A 42 -3.48 -12.81 19.90
N ALA A 43 -3.22 -12.29 21.10
CA ALA A 43 -1.86 -12.16 21.61
C ALA A 43 -1.15 -13.52 21.72
N GLY A 44 0.14 -13.56 21.38
CA GLY A 44 0.98 -14.75 21.49
C GLY A 44 0.80 -15.79 20.37
N GLN A 45 0.23 -15.37 19.22
CA GLN A 45 0.14 -16.24 18.06
C GLN A 45 1.52 -16.43 17.40
N PRO A 46 2.03 -17.67 17.26
CA PRO A 46 3.36 -17.92 16.73
C PRO A 46 3.61 -17.33 15.33
N SER A 47 2.58 -17.19 14.51
CA SER A 47 2.67 -16.59 13.17
C SER A 47 2.95 -15.09 13.21
N VAL A 48 2.40 -14.37 14.18
CA VAL A 48 2.64 -12.93 14.36
C VAL A 48 4.06 -12.69 14.84
N ASP A 49 4.51 -13.49 15.81
CA ASP A 49 5.89 -13.42 16.32
C ASP A 49 6.92 -13.72 15.22
N LEU A 50 6.64 -14.72 14.38
CA LEU A 50 7.50 -15.06 13.24
C LEU A 50 7.49 -13.95 12.18
N LEU A 51 6.32 -13.40 11.85
CA LEU A 51 6.19 -12.30 10.89
C LEU A 51 6.98 -11.07 11.35
N ASN A 52 6.83 -10.69 12.63
CA ASN A 52 7.59 -9.59 13.23
C ASN A 52 9.09 -9.84 13.24
N LYS A 53 9.51 -11.10 13.44
CA LYS A 53 10.93 -11.48 13.36
C LYS A 53 11.49 -11.32 11.95
N ILE A 54 10.82 -11.86 10.92
CA ILE A 54 11.33 -11.77 9.54
C ILE A 54 11.28 -10.33 9.00
N ARG A 55 10.31 -9.51 9.44
CA ARG A 55 10.21 -8.07 9.11
C ARG A 55 11.40 -7.24 9.58
N GLN A 56 12.20 -7.74 10.52
CA GLN A 56 13.43 -7.05 10.95
C GLN A 56 14.52 -7.07 9.86
N ASP A 57 14.52 -8.11 9.04
CA ASP A 57 15.58 -8.36 8.07
C ASP A 57 15.09 -8.21 6.61
N TRP A 58 13.79 -8.38 6.35
CA TRP A 58 13.22 -8.33 5.02
C TRP A 58 11.96 -7.48 4.94
N PRO A 59 11.81 -6.63 3.89
CA PRO A 59 10.57 -5.93 3.61
C PRO A 59 9.58 -6.93 2.97
N VAL A 60 8.54 -7.30 3.72
CA VAL A 60 7.55 -8.31 3.31
C VAL A 60 6.18 -7.72 3.00
N ASP A 61 5.97 -6.46 3.38
CA ASP A 61 4.70 -5.77 3.21
C ASP A 61 4.67 -5.05 1.86
N SER A 62 3.59 -5.25 1.11
CA SER A 62 3.45 -4.67 -0.22
C SER A 62 2.01 -4.29 -0.52
N LEU A 63 1.83 -3.15 -1.17
CA LEU A 63 0.61 -2.80 -1.88
C LEU A 63 0.81 -3.02 -3.38
N MET A 64 -0.30 -3.17 -4.10
CA MET A 64 -0.28 -3.38 -5.55
C MET A 64 -0.99 -2.22 -6.23
N ILE A 65 -0.52 -1.84 -7.41
CA ILE A 65 -1.24 -0.94 -8.31
C ILE A 65 -1.51 -1.72 -9.57
N TYR A 66 -2.78 -2.07 -9.80
CA TYR A 66 -3.21 -2.73 -11.02
C TYR A 66 -3.27 -1.71 -12.15
N LEU A 67 -2.78 -2.08 -13.32
CA LEU A 67 -2.65 -1.22 -14.49
C LEU A 67 -3.44 -1.76 -15.66
N GLU A 68 -4.16 -0.89 -16.37
CA GLU A 68 -4.83 -1.20 -17.64
C GLU A 68 -4.41 -0.20 -18.72
N ALA A 69 -4.03 -0.71 -19.89
CA ALA A 69 -3.71 0.09 -21.06
C ALA A 69 -4.05 -0.65 -22.36
N ASN A 70 -4.09 0.07 -23.48
CA ASN A 70 -4.20 -0.59 -24.80
C ASN A 70 -3.00 -1.52 -25.07
N ASN A 71 -1.81 -1.09 -24.63
CA ASN A 71 -0.59 -1.90 -24.59
C ASN A 71 0.34 -1.37 -23.50
N ILE A 72 0.47 -2.12 -22.40
CA ILE A 72 1.29 -1.78 -21.23
C ILE A 72 2.79 -1.72 -21.53
N THR A 73 3.22 -2.30 -22.66
CA THR A 73 4.61 -2.28 -23.14
C THR A 73 4.86 -1.22 -24.22
N SER A 74 3.90 -0.35 -24.47
CA SER A 74 4.13 0.81 -25.32
C SER A 74 5.11 1.78 -24.65
N VAL A 75 5.92 2.49 -25.44
CA VAL A 75 6.87 3.51 -24.91
C VAL A 75 6.16 4.50 -23.98
N GLU A 76 4.97 4.95 -24.38
CA GLU A 76 4.16 5.89 -23.62
C GLU A 76 3.71 5.31 -22.28
N SER A 77 3.13 4.10 -22.27
CA SER A 77 2.75 3.41 -21.03
C SER A 77 3.96 3.14 -20.13
N LEU A 78 5.08 2.68 -20.69
CA LEU A 78 6.28 2.38 -19.91
C LEU A 78 6.87 3.63 -19.25
N LYS A 79 6.90 4.77 -19.96
CA LYS A 79 7.36 6.04 -19.38
C LYS A 79 6.45 6.55 -18.29
N GLU A 80 5.13 6.42 -18.47
CA GLU A 80 4.17 6.80 -17.43
C GLU A 80 4.30 5.90 -16.20
N ILE A 81 4.49 4.59 -16.38
CA ILE A 81 4.75 3.64 -15.29
C ILE A 81 6.06 3.97 -14.57
N ASP A 82 7.15 4.20 -15.30
CA ASP A 82 8.44 4.59 -14.72
C ASP A 82 8.35 5.93 -13.95
N SER A 83 7.53 6.86 -14.44
CA SER A 83 7.26 8.13 -13.75
C SER A 83 6.46 7.90 -12.45
N MET A 84 5.47 6.99 -12.47
CA MET A 84 4.76 6.58 -11.25
C MET A 84 5.72 5.95 -10.24
N GLU A 85 6.57 5.02 -10.68
CA GLU A 85 7.57 4.36 -9.81
C GLU A 85 8.55 5.38 -9.21
N THR A 86 9.04 6.32 -10.02
CA THR A 86 9.94 7.40 -9.55
C THR A 86 9.23 8.33 -8.56
N ALA A 87 7.95 8.64 -8.77
CA ALA A 87 7.17 9.44 -7.83
C ALA A 87 6.86 8.68 -6.53
N LEU A 88 6.70 7.36 -6.61
CA LEU A 88 6.47 6.47 -5.48
C LEU A 88 7.74 6.22 -4.66
N ASN A 89 8.93 6.26 -5.27
CA ASN A 89 10.21 6.09 -4.59
C ASN A 89 11.31 6.99 -5.20
N PRO A 90 11.32 8.31 -4.89
CA PRO A 90 12.18 9.28 -5.57
C PRO A 90 13.65 9.19 -5.18
N THR A 91 13.95 8.75 -3.97
CA THR A 91 15.31 8.71 -3.42
C THR A 91 15.92 7.32 -3.42
N ASN A 92 15.12 6.26 -3.63
CA ASN A 92 15.51 4.87 -3.41
C ASN A 92 16.23 4.67 -2.06
N ASP A 93 15.79 5.44 -1.05
CA ASP A 93 16.37 5.43 0.30
C ASP A 93 15.43 4.69 1.24
N GLU A 94 16.00 3.87 2.11
CA GLU A 94 15.27 3.07 3.11
C GLU A 94 14.58 3.94 4.18
N SER A 95 14.88 5.25 4.22
CA SER A 95 14.20 6.21 5.10
C SER A 95 12.79 6.61 4.63
N ASP A 96 12.44 6.35 3.37
CA ASP A 96 11.07 6.52 2.86
C ASP A 96 10.19 5.33 3.28
N GLN A 97 8.87 5.52 3.25
CA GLN A 97 7.88 4.48 3.54
C GLN A 97 7.89 3.35 2.50
N VAL A 98 8.41 3.64 1.29
CA VAL A 98 8.55 2.72 0.17
C VAL A 98 10.01 2.28 0.06
N VAL A 99 10.26 0.97 0.13
CA VAL A 99 11.61 0.40 0.01
C VAL A 99 11.98 0.23 -1.46
N TYR A 100 11.10 -0.39 -2.25
CA TYR A 100 11.30 -0.53 -3.69
C TYR A 100 9.97 -0.70 -4.43
N THR A 101 10.00 -0.38 -5.73
CA THR A 101 8.93 -0.68 -6.67
C THR A 101 9.40 -1.69 -7.71
N ALA A 102 8.48 -2.50 -8.22
CA ALA A 102 8.76 -3.41 -9.32
C ALA A 102 7.60 -3.44 -10.32
N SER A 103 7.91 -3.22 -11.58
CA SER A 103 6.98 -3.24 -12.70
C SER A 103 7.65 -3.70 -14.01
N ILE A 104 6.88 -3.84 -15.08
CA ILE A 104 7.46 -4.07 -16.41
C ILE A 104 8.39 -2.93 -16.88
N ALA A 105 8.13 -1.69 -16.46
CA ALA A 105 8.98 -0.55 -16.79
C ALA A 105 10.35 -0.68 -16.13
N SER A 106 10.39 -1.00 -14.83
CA SER A 106 11.64 -1.30 -14.12
C SER A 106 12.45 -2.41 -14.81
N LEU A 107 11.82 -3.53 -15.22
CA LEU A 107 12.53 -4.59 -15.93
C LEU A 107 13.09 -4.15 -17.28
N VAL A 108 12.34 -3.34 -18.04
CA VAL A 108 12.82 -2.79 -19.33
C VAL A 108 13.98 -1.83 -19.09
N LYS A 109 13.89 -0.97 -18.08
CA LYS A 109 14.91 -0.01 -17.70
C LYS A 109 16.20 -0.70 -17.24
N ASP A 110 16.10 -1.68 -16.34
CA ASP A 110 17.21 -2.50 -15.87
C ASP A 110 17.86 -3.26 -17.02
N THR A 111 17.04 -3.84 -17.91
CA THR A 111 17.57 -4.54 -19.09
C THR A 111 18.32 -3.58 -20.01
N ASN A 112 17.81 -2.36 -20.20
CA ASN A 112 18.48 -1.32 -21.00
C ASN A 112 19.82 -0.92 -20.36
N ALA A 113 19.86 -0.68 -19.06
CA ALA A 113 21.07 -0.30 -18.33
C ALA A 113 22.17 -1.37 -18.43
N ASN A 114 21.78 -2.65 -18.53
CA ASN A 114 22.70 -3.77 -18.66
C ASN A 114 23.14 -4.08 -20.10
N ILE A 115 22.67 -3.33 -21.12
CA ILE A 115 23.16 -3.49 -22.50
C ILE A 115 24.56 -2.88 -22.62
N PRO A 116 25.59 -3.64 -23.05
CA PRO A 116 26.94 -3.12 -23.19
C PRO A 116 27.02 -1.95 -24.18
N VAL A 117 27.82 -0.93 -23.84
CA VAL A 117 28.23 0.21 -24.69
C VAL A 117 27.12 1.22 -25.02
N ILE A 118 25.88 0.77 -25.24
CA ILE A 118 24.76 1.62 -25.69
C ILE A 118 23.62 1.73 -24.67
N GLY A 119 23.65 0.92 -23.62
CA GLY A 119 22.63 0.86 -22.58
C GLY A 119 22.54 2.12 -21.73
N ARG A 120 21.33 2.41 -21.24
CA ARG A 120 21.02 3.55 -20.36
C ARG A 120 19.98 3.17 -19.33
N ASP A 121 20.06 3.76 -18.15
CA ASP A 121 19.06 3.64 -17.08
C ASP A 121 17.87 4.56 -17.35
N GLU A 122 17.18 4.31 -18.47
CA GLU A 122 15.97 5.05 -18.89
C GLU A 122 15.09 4.16 -19.79
N ILE A 123 13.79 4.47 -19.86
CA ILE A 123 12.89 3.87 -20.84
C ILE A 123 13.22 4.42 -22.24
N PRO A 124 13.54 3.57 -23.23
CA PRO A 124 13.85 4.06 -24.58
C PRO A 124 12.71 4.81 -25.27
N ASP A 125 13.06 5.79 -26.11
CA ASP A 125 12.10 6.53 -26.93
C ASP A 125 11.52 5.74 -28.11
N SER A 126 12.16 4.61 -28.48
CA SER A 126 11.79 3.84 -29.67
C SER A 126 11.09 2.53 -29.31
N GLN A 127 9.87 2.34 -29.83
CA GLN A 127 9.14 1.08 -29.64
C GLN A 127 9.90 -0.12 -30.19
N LYS A 128 10.69 0.04 -31.27
CA LYS A 128 11.51 -1.05 -31.81
C LYS A 128 12.58 -1.48 -30.82
N TYR A 129 13.18 -0.52 -30.11
CA TYR A 129 14.20 -0.83 -29.12
C TYR A 129 13.59 -1.42 -27.85
N VAL A 130 12.45 -0.90 -27.38
CA VAL A 130 11.65 -1.54 -26.31
C VAL A 130 11.31 -2.99 -26.65
N ASN A 131 10.81 -3.25 -27.85
CA ASN A 131 10.48 -4.61 -28.31
C ASN A 131 11.71 -5.52 -28.38
N PHE A 132 12.90 -4.97 -28.63
CA PHE A 132 14.16 -5.70 -28.57
C PHE A 132 14.52 -6.05 -27.13
N LEU A 133 14.47 -5.09 -26.19
CA LEU A 133 14.75 -5.31 -24.77
C LEU A 133 13.81 -6.36 -24.15
N LEU A 134 12.51 -6.30 -24.47
CA LEU A 134 11.50 -7.25 -23.99
C LEU A 134 11.78 -8.72 -24.36
N ARG A 135 12.63 -8.98 -25.35
CA ARG A 135 13.07 -10.34 -25.73
C ARG A 135 14.17 -10.89 -24.84
N PHE A 136 14.91 -10.03 -24.14
CA PHE A 136 15.93 -10.44 -23.18
C PHE A 136 15.35 -10.68 -21.78
N ILE A 137 14.16 -10.15 -21.50
CA ILE A 137 13.45 -10.40 -20.24
C ILE A 137 12.81 -11.80 -20.29
N PRO A 138 13.22 -12.74 -19.41
CA PRO A 138 12.65 -14.08 -19.37
C PRO A 138 11.14 -14.05 -19.15
N ASP A 139 10.42 -14.93 -19.85
CA ASP A 139 8.96 -15.01 -19.81
C ASP A 139 8.45 -15.34 -18.39
N GLU A 140 9.22 -16.10 -17.61
CA GLU A 140 8.90 -16.48 -16.23
C GLU A 140 8.90 -15.30 -15.26
N ILE A 141 9.56 -14.20 -15.61
CA ILE A 141 9.59 -12.97 -14.82
C ILE A 141 8.65 -11.94 -15.42
N LYS A 142 8.73 -11.73 -16.74
CA LYS A 142 7.89 -10.79 -17.49
C LYS A 142 6.40 -11.01 -17.22
N TYR A 143 5.92 -12.25 -17.35
CA TYR A 143 4.51 -12.57 -17.18
C TYR A 143 4.05 -12.72 -15.72
N LYS A 144 4.93 -12.45 -14.74
CA LYS A 144 4.53 -12.20 -13.35
C LYS A 144 4.06 -10.76 -13.13
N LEU A 145 4.49 -9.83 -13.99
CA LEU A 145 4.17 -8.40 -13.88
C LEU A 145 3.15 -7.92 -14.92
N ILE A 146 2.98 -8.64 -16.03
CA ILE A 146 2.03 -8.29 -17.09
C ILE A 146 1.27 -9.49 -17.63
N THR A 147 0.09 -9.24 -18.19
CA THR A 147 -0.69 -10.26 -18.91
C THR A 147 -0.10 -10.55 -20.29
N LYS A 148 -0.35 -11.77 -20.81
CA LYS A 148 0.16 -12.22 -22.11
C LYS A 148 -0.40 -11.44 -23.30
N ASP A 149 -1.56 -10.81 -23.14
CA ASP A 149 -2.18 -9.94 -24.13
C ASP A 149 -1.67 -8.48 -24.07
N TYR A 150 -0.73 -8.20 -23.15
CA TYR A 150 -0.12 -6.89 -22.91
C TYR A 150 -1.09 -5.78 -22.52
N ARG A 151 -2.32 -6.11 -22.11
CA ARG A 151 -3.32 -5.09 -21.73
C ARG A 151 -3.23 -4.68 -20.27
N ASN A 152 -2.76 -5.57 -19.42
CA ASN A 152 -2.77 -5.34 -17.98
C ASN A 152 -1.39 -5.58 -17.38
N GLY A 153 -1.12 -4.88 -16.29
CA GLY A 153 0.11 -5.04 -15.53
C GLY A 153 -0.09 -4.73 -14.05
N VAL A 154 0.99 -4.84 -13.30
CA VAL A 154 1.03 -4.47 -11.89
C VAL A 154 2.31 -3.70 -11.57
N ILE A 155 2.20 -2.71 -10.70
CA ILE A 155 3.32 -2.18 -9.92
C ILE A 155 3.23 -2.79 -8.53
N ILE A 156 4.26 -3.48 -8.12
CA ILE A 156 4.42 -3.95 -6.74
C ILE A 156 5.16 -2.85 -6.00
N VAL A 157 4.57 -2.34 -4.92
CA VAL A 157 5.16 -1.30 -4.08
C VAL A 157 5.41 -1.91 -2.71
N THR A 158 6.68 -2.18 -2.42
CA THR A 158 7.08 -2.81 -1.16
C THR A 158 7.39 -1.72 -0.14
N THR A 159 6.78 -1.80 1.04
CA THR A 159 6.89 -0.80 2.09
C THR A 159 7.82 -1.25 3.20
N ASN A 160 8.26 -0.31 4.02
CA ASN A 160 8.90 -0.66 5.28
C ASN A 160 7.83 -1.18 6.27
N LYS A 161 8.28 -1.85 7.33
CA LYS A 161 7.39 -2.49 8.32
C LYS A 161 6.54 -1.48 9.13
N ASP A 162 7.00 -0.24 9.25
CA ASP A 162 6.42 0.80 10.11
C ASP A 162 5.73 1.89 9.25
N ALA A 163 5.42 1.56 7.99
CA ALA A 163 4.87 2.50 7.03
C ALA A 163 3.45 2.87 7.44
N ASP A 164 3.16 4.17 7.50
CA ASP A 164 1.80 4.67 7.68
C ASP A 164 1.05 4.50 6.36
N ILE A 165 0.38 3.35 6.21
CA ILE A 165 -0.33 2.98 4.98
C ILE A 165 -1.40 4.01 4.62
N ASP A 166 -2.09 4.59 5.60
CA ASP A 166 -3.12 5.59 5.36
C ASP A 166 -2.49 6.87 4.80
N ALA A 167 -1.39 7.34 5.38
CA ALA A 167 -0.66 8.48 4.87
C ALA A 167 -0.07 8.19 3.48
N LEU A 168 0.55 7.03 3.27
CA LEU A 168 1.12 6.62 1.99
C LEU A 168 0.07 6.60 0.88
N LEU A 169 -1.11 6.01 1.15
CA LEU A 169 -2.20 5.96 0.18
C LEU A 169 -2.73 7.35 -0.16
N ASN A 170 -3.08 8.15 0.86
CA ASN A 170 -3.75 9.45 0.65
C ASN A 170 -2.82 10.55 0.14
N GLN A 171 -1.54 10.55 0.55
CA GLN A 171 -0.61 11.61 0.20
C GLN A 171 0.22 11.30 -1.05
N LYS A 172 0.41 10.02 -1.37
CA LYS A 172 1.30 9.58 -2.47
C LYS A 172 0.55 8.76 -3.51
N VAL A 173 -0.02 7.62 -3.13
CA VAL A 173 -0.54 6.65 -4.11
C VAL A 173 -1.76 7.18 -4.87
N TYR A 174 -2.83 7.61 -4.19
CA TYR A 174 -4.04 8.09 -4.87
C TYR A 174 -3.77 9.30 -5.79
N PRO A 175 -3.03 10.35 -5.34
CA PRO A 175 -2.69 11.46 -6.24
C PRO A 175 -1.90 11.04 -7.48
N ILE A 176 -0.98 10.08 -7.35
CA ILE A 176 -0.17 9.59 -8.48
C ILE A 176 -1.05 8.86 -9.49
N VAL A 177 -1.87 7.89 -9.05
CA VAL A 177 -2.71 7.09 -9.95
C VAL A 177 -3.84 7.89 -10.59
N GLU A 178 -4.30 8.97 -9.95
CA GLU A 178 -5.30 9.87 -10.52
C GLU A 178 -4.73 10.80 -11.60
N SER A 179 -3.40 11.00 -11.62
CA SER A 179 -2.72 11.90 -12.56
C SER A 179 -2.34 11.25 -13.91
N THR A 180 -2.56 9.95 -14.04
CA THR A 180 -2.21 9.17 -15.25
C THR A 180 -3.16 9.44 -16.41
N ASN A 181 -2.64 9.40 -17.63
CA ASN A 181 -3.37 9.66 -18.88
C ASN A 181 -3.51 8.41 -19.75
N ASN A 182 -2.44 7.62 -19.93
CA ASN A 182 -2.38 6.53 -20.91
C ASN A 182 -2.57 5.15 -20.29
N VAL A 183 -2.29 5.05 -18.99
CA VAL A 183 -2.46 3.86 -18.18
C VAL A 183 -3.48 4.17 -17.11
N LYS A 184 -4.57 3.40 -17.02
CA LYS A 184 -5.47 3.47 -15.87
C LYS A 184 -4.84 2.70 -14.73
N ALA A 185 -4.69 3.33 -13.58
CA ALA A 185 -4.06 2.73 -12.41
C ALA A 185 -5.05 2.61 -11.25
N PHE A 186 -5.04 1.47 -10.56
CA PHE A 186 -5.97 1.12 -9.49
C PHE A 186 -5.19 0.55 -8.29
N PRO A 187 -5.06 1.31 -7.19
CA PRO A 187 -4.46 0.81 -5.96
C PRO A 187 -5.29 -0.36 -5.41
N THR A 188 -4.62 -1.42 -4.98
CA THR A 188 -5.23 -2.66 -4.50
C THR A 188 -4.24 -3.49 -3.67
N GLY A 189 -4.63 -4.72 -3.34
CA GLY A 189 -3.89 -5.61 -2.45
C GLY A 189 -4.32 -5.47 -0.99
N MET A 190 -3.70 -6.27 -0.13
CA MET A 190 -4.14 -6.43 1.25
C MET A 190 -4.08 -5.12 2.05
N LEU A 191 -2.96 -4.40 1.96
CA LEU A 191 -2.76 -3.15 2.70
C LEU A 191 -3.79 -2.08 2.32
N THR A 192 -4.08 -1.93 1.01
CA THR A 192 -5.12 -1.01 0.52
C THR A 192 -6.51 -1.43 1.01
N LEU A 193 -6.86 -2.71 0.89
CA LEU A 193 -8.17 -3.20 1.33
C LEU A 193 -8.38 -3.01 2.84
N TYR A 194 -7.33 -3.20 3.66
CA TYR A 194 -7.42 -2.97 5.10
C TYR A 194 -7.64 -1.50 5.45
N SER A 195 -6.84 -0.61 4.87
CA SER A 195 -7.00 0.84 5.04
C SER A 195 -8.41 1.31 4.64
N GLU A 196 -8.89 0.92 3.47
CA GLU A 196 -10.22 1.29 2.99
C GLU A 196 -11.34 0.71 3.86
N THR A 197 -11.18 -0.53 4.35
CA THR A 197 -12.15 -1.16 5.25
C THR A 197 -12.25 -0.40 6.56
N ILE A 198 -11.13 -0.01 7.16
CA ILE A 198 -11.12 0.74 8.41
C ILE A 198 -11.75 2.10 8.22
N LYS A 199 -11.39 2.82 7.16
CA LYS A 199 -12.02 4.09 6.79
C LYS A 199 -13.54 3.92 6.64
N TRP A 200 -13.98 2.90 5.92
CA TRP A 200 -15.40 2.60 5.70
C TRP A 200 -16.16 2.32 7.00
N ILE A 201 -15.53 1.63 7.97
CA ILE A 201 -16.09 1.38 9.31
C ILE A 201 -16.17 2.69 10.09
N MET A 202 -15.07 3.44 10.14
CA MET A 202 -14.98 4.69 10.89
C MET A 202 -15.99 5.73 10.40
N ASP A 203 -16.16 5.88 9.08
CA ASP A 203 -17.15 6.78 8.46
C ASP A 203 -18.62 6.43 8.79
N ARG A 204 -18.87 5.26 9.40
CA ARG A 204 -20.22 4.80 9.80
C ARG A 204 -20.42 4.75 11.32
N VAL A 205 -19.33 4.68 12.07
CA VAL A 205 -19.35 4.66 13.53
C VAL A 205 -19.45 6.09 14.09
N TYR A 206 -18.93 7.07 13.35
CA TYR A 206 -19.02 8.50 13.64
C TYR A 206 -20.00 9.21 12.69
#